data_AF-A0A7D9EUB1-F1
#
_entry.id   AF-A0A7D9EUB1-F1
#
_cell.length_a   1.000
_cell.length_b   1.000
_cell.length_c   1.000
_cell.angle_alpha   90.00
_cell.angle_beta   90.00
_cell.angle_gamma   90.00
#
_symmetry.space_group_name_H-M   'P 1'
#
loop_
_entity.id
_entity.type
_entity.pdbx_description
1 polymer ?
#
loop_
_entity_poly.entity_id
_entity_poly.type
_entity_poly.pdbx_seq_one_letter_code
_entity_poly.pdbx_strand_id
1 'polypeptide(L)'
;MNQKDCECMLSAFDETVKIGMNSIMPIKSIKVYPKDAPWMTIKLKELIRLRQLAFHSNKEGSEYKTLRTKVNRERKTSKAKFYSFKVEDLKGKNPKQWWKEINRLSGAFTLRSTDSGDLLNKLQAIPELQDMPRRDIANQLNAAFLEPLQAFHLLDPTTVRVPLENDSDILQLPVY
;
A
#
# COMPACT_ATOMS: atom_id res chain seq x y z
N MET A 1 -37.49 12.45 -46.99
CA MET A 1 -37.23 12.42 -45.54
C MET A 1 -35.91 13.13 -45.33
N ASN A 2 -35.89 14.23 -44.57
CA ASN A 2 -34.76 15.17 -44.53
C ASN A 2 -33.64 14.59 -43.64
N GLN A 3 -32.38 14.63 -44.09
CA GLN A 3 -31.21 14.08 -43.38
C GLN A 3 -31.16 14.54 -41.89
N LYS A 4 -31.53 15.81 -41.67
CA LYS A 4 -31.58 16.44 -40.34
C LYS A 4 -32.59 15.81 -39.37
N ASP A 5 -33.72 15.30 -39.86
CA ASP A 5 -34.74 14.68 -39.01
C ASP A 5 -34.30 13.30 -38.52
N CYS A 6 -33.60 12.55 -39.36
CA CYS A 6 -33.03 11.25 -38.99
C CYS A 6 -31.93 11.41 -37.92
N GLU A 7 -31.07 12.42 -38.06
CA GLU A 7 -30.04 12.75 -37.07
C GLU A 7 -30.65 13.17 -35.73
N CYS A 8 -31.73 13.97 -35.77
CA CYS A 8 -32.45 14.40 -34.57
C CYS A 8 -33.08 13.21 -33.81
N MET A 9 -33.76 12.30 -34.53
CA MET A 9 -34.34 11.10 -33.92
C MET A 9 -33.28 10.15 -33.33
N LEU A 10 -32.15 9.98 -34.04
CA LEU A 10 -31.03 9.18 -33.54
C LEU A 10 -30.43 9.78 -32.26
N SER A 11 -30.27 11.10 -32.21
CA SER A 11 -29.76 11.80 -31.03
C SER A 11 -30.71 11.66 -29.83
N ALA A 12 -32.02 11.80 -30.04
CA ALA A 12 -33.01 11.64 -28.97
C ALA A 12 -33.02 10.20 -28.40
N PHE A 13 -32.85 9.20 -29.28
CA PHE A 13 -32.70 7.82 -28.86
C PHE A 13 -31.42 7.60 -28.03
N ASP A 14 -30.27 8.07 -28.52
CA ASP A 14 -28.98 7.93 -27.83
C ASP A 14 -29.00 8.63 -26.45
N GLU A 15 -29.63 9.81 -26.36
CA GLU A 15 -29.80 10.52 -25.09
C GLU A 15 -30.70 9.74 -24.12
N THR A 16 -31.82 9.18 -24.60
CA THR A 16 -32.71 8.34 -23.79
C THR A 16 -31.98 7.11 -23.26
N VAL A 17 -31.19 6.44 -24.11
CA VAL A 17 -30.37 5.29 -23.72
C VAL A 17 -29.33 5.70 -22.69
N LYS A 18 -28.60 6.80 -22.90
CA LYS A 18 -27.61 7.32 -21.94
C LYS A 18 -28.24 7.65 -20.60
N ILE A 19 -29.39 8.30 -20.57
CA ILE A 19 -30.12 8.62 -19.34
C ILE A 19 -30.52 7.32 -18.62
N GLY A 20 -31.10 6.36 -19.34
CA GLY A 20 -31.48 5.06 -18.79
C GLY A 20 -30.27 4.32 -18.20
N MET A 21 -29.16 4.27 -18.95
CA MET A 21 -27.91 3.65 -18.51
C MET A 21 -27.32 4.34 -17.28
N ASN A 22 -27.29 5.68 -17.24
CA ASN A 22 -26.79 6.42 -16.10
C ASN A 22 -27.69 6.27 -14.85
N SER A 23 -28.99 6.04 -15.03
CA SER A 23 -29.94 5.81 -13.94
C SER A 23 -29.79 4.41 -13.33
N ILE A 24 -29.70 3.37 -14.18
CA ILE A 24 -29.64 1.97 -13.74
C ILE A 24 -28.21 1.57 -13.32
N MET A 25 -27.20 2.03 -14.06
CA MET A 25 -25.79 1.69 -13.86
C MET A 25 -24.89 2.93 -14.01
N PRO A 26 -24.91 3.86 -13.05
CA PRO A 26 -24.03 5.03 -13.09
C PRO A 26 -22.56 4.61 -13.06
N ILE A 27 -21.75 5.21 -13.94
CA ILE A 27 -20.29 5.07 -13.90
C ILE A 27 -19.80 5.80 -12.64
N LYS A 28 -19.08 5.08 -11.77
CA LYS A 28 -18.50 5.62 -10.54
C LYS A 28 -16.98 5.52 -10.59
N SER A 29 -16.32 6.67 -10.42
CA SER A 29 -14.87 6.72 -10.25
C SER A 29 -14.51 6.50 -8.78
N ILE A 30 -13.63 5.53 -8.51
CA ILE A 30 -13.10 5.27 -7.17
C ILE A 30 -11.60 5.52 -7.15
N LYS A 31 -11.11 6.18 -6.09
CA LYS A 31 -9.67 6.38 -5.88
C LYS A 31 -9.08 5.12 -5.25
N VAL A 32 -8.20 4.44 -5.99
CA VAL A 32 -7.47 3.24 -5.52
C VAL A 32 -6.00 3.60 -5.33
N TYR A 33 -5.40 3.23 -4.21
CA TYR A 33 -3.97 3.46 -3.98
C TYR A 33 -3.21 2.17 -4.32
N PRO A 34 -2.20 2.20 -5.21
CA PRO A 34 -1.50 0.99 -5.67
C PRO A 34 -0.86 0.17 -4.56
N LYS A 35 -0.46 0.82 -3.45
CA LYS A 35 0.16 0.19 -2.28
C LYS A 35 -0.87 -0.42 -1.31
N ASP A 36 -2.17 -0.16 -1.49
CA ASP A 36 -3.19 -0.76 -0.63
C ASP A 36 -3.23 -2.27 -0.82
N ALA A 37 -3.54 -2.98 0.27
CA ALA A 37 -3.92 -4.37 0.16
C ALA A 37 -5.18 -4.51 -0.71
N PRO A 38 -5.31 -5.56 -1.54
CA PRO A 38 -6.43 -5.69 -2.48
C PRO A 38 -7.78 -5.96 -1.81
N TRP A 39 -7.78 -6.34 -0.53
CA TRP A 39 -8.96 -6.45 0.34
C TRP A 39 -9.29 -5.14 1.09
N MET A 40 -8.54 -4.06 0.85
CA MET A 40 -8.78 -2.76 1.47
C MET A 40 -10.00 -2.10 0.82
N THR A 41 -10.98 -1.73 1.64
CA THR A 41 -12.21 -1.06 1.18
C THR A 41 -12.25 0.39 1.65
N ILE A 42 -13.01 1.24 0.95
CA ILE A 42 -13.24 2.64 1.35
C ILE A 42 -13.81 2.69 2.78
N LYS A 43 -14.76 1.78 3.08
CA LYS A 43 -15.35 1.64 4.41
C LYS A 43 -14.30 1.31 5.48
N LEU A 44 -13.41 0.37 5.20
CA LEU A 44 -12.33 0.02 6.14
C LEU A 44 -11.37 1.18 6.37
N LYS A 45 -11.02 1.92 5.31
CA LYS A 45 -10.18 3.13 5.43
C LYS A 45 -10.83 4.19 6.31
N GLU A 46 -12.12 4.44 6.12
CA GLU A 46 -12.83 5.43 6.92
C GLU A 46 -12.88 5.02 8.39
N LEU A 47 -13.12 3.74 8.68
CA LEU A 47 -13.06 3.22 10.05
C LEU A 47 -11.66 3.34 10.67
N ILE A 48 -10.60 3.12 9.89
CA ILE A 48 -9.21 3.30 10.34
C ILE A 48 -8.96 4.77 10.67
N ARG A 49 -9.40 5.69 9.80
CA ARG A 49 -9.29 7.15 10.00
C ARG A 49 -10.00 7.58 11.28
N LEU A 50 -11.27 7.19 11.46
CA LEU A 50 -12.05 7.49 12.66
C LEU A 50 -11.39 6.93 13.92
N ARG A 51 -10.88 5.68 13.86
CA ARG A 51 -10.16 5.07 14.98
C ARG A 51 -8.89 5.85 15.32
N GLN A 52 -8.15 6.32 14.33
CA GLN A 52 -6.94 7.14 14.55
C GLN A 52 -7.30 8.47 15.19
N LEU A 53 -8.35 9.15 14.71
CA LEU A 53 -8.84 10.37 15.37
C LEU A 53 -9.21 10.12 16.83
N ALA A 54 -10.00 9.08 17.11
CA ALA A 54 -10.37 8.73 18.49
C ALA A 54 -9.16 8.36 19.36
N PHE A 55 -8.12 7.74 18.76
CA PHE A 55 -6.87 7.44 19.46
C PHE A 55 -6.13 8.70 19.88
N HIS A 56 -6.02 9.68 18.97
CA HIS A 56 -5.37 10.96 19.25
C HIS A 56 -6.17 11.82 20.25
N SER A 57 -7.50 11.74 20.22
CA SER A 57 -8.35 12.44 21.21
C SER A 57 -8.30 11.80 22.59
N ASN A 58 -8.56 10.48 22.68
CA ASN A 58 -8.50 9.74 23.94
C ASN A 58 -8.36 8.23 23.68
N LYS A 59 -7.12 7.74 23.74
CA LYS A 59 -6.79 6.32 23.58
C LYS A 59 -7.54 5.38 24.53
N GLU A 60 -7.80 5.79 25.77
CA GLU A 60 -8.47 4.93 26.75
C GLU A 60 -10.00 5.02 26.68
N GLY A 61 -10.53 5.94 25.87
CA GLY A 61 -11.95 6.15 25.66
C GLY A 61 -12.69 4.93 25.11
N SER A 62 -13.96 4.81 25.50
CA SER A 62 -14.88 3.77 25.01
C SER A 62 -15.06 3.86 23.49
N GLU A 63 -15.00 5.06 22.92
CA GLU A 63 -15.09 5.32 21.49
C GLU A 63 -13.94 4.65 20.72
N TYR A 64 -12.69 4.86 21.14
CA TYR A 64 -11.53 4.20 20.52
C TYR A 64 -11.65 2.68 20.60
N LYS A 65 -12.02 2.12 21.77
CA LYS A 65 -12.20 0.67 21.97
C LYS A 65 -13.27 0.10 21.04
N THR A 66 -14.37 0.83 20.86
CA THR A 66 -15.45 0.48 19.93
C THR A 66 -14.98 0.52 18.48
N LEU A 67 -14.32 1.60 18.06
CA LEU A 67 -13.80 1.77 16.70
C LEU A 67 -12.71 0.74 16.37
N ARG A 68 -11.80 0.44 17.31
CA ARG A 68 -10.81 -0.63 17.18
C ARG A 68 -11.47 -1.97 16.90
N THR A 69 -12.55 -2.29 17.61
CA THR A 69 -13.31 -3.53 17.41
C THR A 69 -14.01 -3.53 16.05
N LYS A 70 -14.65 -2.42 15.65
CA LYS A 70 -15.28 -2.26 14.33
C LYS A 70 -14.26 -2.44 13.20
N VAL A 71 -13.09 -1.80 13.29
CA VAL A 71 -11.98 -1.96 12.32
C VAL A 71 -11.55 -3.42 12.22
N ASN A 72 -11.36 -4.10 13.36
CA ASN A 72 -10.94 -5.51 13.36
C ASN A 72 -11.98 -6.42 12.71
N ARG A 73 -13.27 -6.19 12.98
CA ARG A 73 -14.37 -6.93 12.35
C ARG A 73 -14.40 -6.68 10.85
N GLU A 74 -14.41 -5.42 10.43
CA GLU A 74 -14.46 -5.07 9.01
C GLU A 74 -13.24 -5.58 8.23
N ARG A 75 -12.05 -5.55 8.85
CA ARG A 75 -10.83 -6.14 8.27
C ARG A 75 -10.98 -7.64 8.05
N LYS A 76 -11.50 -8.38 9.03
CA LYS A 76 -11.74 -9.83 8.89
C LYS A 76 -12.76 -10.10 7.79
N THR A 77 -13.88 -9.37 7.78
CA THR A 77 -14.93 -9.51 6.76
C THR A 77 -14.43 -9.18 5.36
N SER A 78 -13.66 -8.08 5.21
CA SER A 78 -13.13 -7.66 3.90
C SER A 78 -12.13 -8.67 3.35
N LYS A 79 -11.23 -9.19 4.21
CA LYS A 79 -10.32 -10.28 3.84
C LYS A 79 -11.11 -11.52 3.40
N ALA A 80 -12.05 -11.98 4.21
CA ALA A 80 -12.83 -13.19 3.92
C ALA A 80 -13.56 -13.08 2.58
N LYS A 81 -14.26 -11.96 2.33
CA LYS A 81 -14.95 -11.69 1.07
C LYS A 81 -13.98 -11.70 -0.12
N PHE A 82 -12.83 -11.03 0.01
CA PHE A 82 -11.86 -10.98 -1.07
C PHE A 82 -11.34 -12.38 -1.43
N TYR A 83 -11.00 -13.19 -0.43
CA TYR A 83 -10.50 -14.54 -0.66
C TYR A 83 -11.58 -15.48 -1.23
N SER A 84 -12.81 -15.43 -0.71
CA SER A 84 -13.90 -16.26 -1.22
C SER A 84 -14.27 -15.92 -2.66
N PHE A 85 -14.35 -14.64 -3.01
CA PHE A 85 -14.76 -14.25 -4.36
C PHE A 85 -13.63 -14.35 -5.39
N LYS A 86 -12.42 -13.89 -5.05
CA LYS A 86 -11.35 -13.73 -6.04
C LYS A 86 -10.39 -14.91 -6.07
N VAL A 87 -10.01 -15.41 -4.90
CA VAL A 87 -8.97 -16.42 -4.79
C VAL A 87 -9.54 -17.82 -5.00
N GLU A 88 -10.77 -18.10 -4.54
CA GLU A 88 -11.43 -19.38 -4.80
C GLU A 88 -11.76 -19.58 -6.27
N ASP A 89 -12.28 -18.55 -6.95
CA ASP A 89 -12.60 -18.57 -8.39
C ASP A 89 -11.34 -18.79 -9.26
N LEU A 90 -10.23 -18.13 -8.91
CA LEU A 90 -8.95 -18.30 -9.61
C LEU A 90 -8.37 -19.71 -9.46
N LYS A 91 -8.65 -20.41 -8.35
CA LYS A 91 -8.15 -21.77 -8.12
C LYS A 91 -8.67 -22.75 -9.17
N GLY A 92 -9.93 -22.61 -9.60
CA GLY A 92 -10.54 -23.46 -10.62
C GLY A 92 -10.21 -23.03 -12.05
N LYS A 93 -10.17 -21.72 -12.32
CA LYS A 93 -10.01 -21.19 -13.69
C LYS A 93 -8.56 -21.04 -14.13
N ASN A 94 -7.66 -20.64 -13.23
CA ASN A 94 -6.26 -20.38 -13.55
C ASN A 94 -5.34 -20.57 -12.33
N PRO A 95 -4.93 -21.82 -12.04
CA PRO A 95 -4.10 -22.16 -10.89
C PRO A 95 -2.76 -21.40 -10.82
N LYS A 96 -2.18 -21.05 -11.98
CA LYS A 96 -0.92 -20.30 -12.06
C LYS A 96 -1.10 -18.85 -11.58
N GLN A 97 -2.16 -18.18 -12.03
CA GLN A 97 -2.54 -16.85 -11.55
C GLN A 97 -2.91 -16.87 -10.06
N TRP A 98 -3.65 -17.89 -9.63
CA TRP A 98 -3.97 -18.11 -8.23
C TRP A 98 -2.72 -18.18 -7.35
N TRP A 99 -1.74 -19.01 -7.71
CA TRP A 99 -0.49 -19.15 -6.95
C TRP A 99 0.33 -17.85 -6.95
N LYS A 100 0.34 -17.11 -8.07
CA LYS A 100 1.00 -15.79 -8.15
C LYS A 100 0.35 -14.79 -7.18
N GLU A 101 -0.98 -14.77 -7.11
CA GLU A 101 -1.72 -13.89 -6.22
C GLU A 101 -1.53 -14.25 -4.74
N ILE A 102 -1.51 -15.54 -4.40
CA ILE A 102 -1.17 -16.01 -3.04
C ILE A 102 0.23 -15.53 -2.63
N ASN A 103 1.24 -15.69 -3.49
CA ASN A 103 2.60 -15.22 -3.22
C ASN A 103 2.70 -13.70 -3.10
N ARG A 104 1.88 -12.95 -3.85
CA ARG A 104 1.79 -11.50 -3.73
C ARG A 104 1.22 -11.09 -2.37
N LEU A 105 0.18 -11.79 -1.91
CA LEU A 105 -0.50 -11.51 -0.65
C LEU A 105 0.30 -11.90 0.60
N SER A 106 1.12 -12.96 0.51
CA SER A 106 2.00 -13.39 1.60
C SER A 106 3.26 -12.55 1.73
N GLY A 107 3.49 -11.59 0.82
CA GLY A 107 4.74 -10.82 0.76
C GLY A 107 5.94 -11.61 0.21
N ALA A 108 5.75 -12.87 -0.16
CA ALA A 108 6.80 -13.70 -0.75
C ALA A 108 7.20 -13.22 -2.15
N PHE A 109 6.28 -12.60 -2.89
CA PHE A 109 6.58 -12.02 -4.20
C PHE A 109 7.33 -10.67 -4.08
N THR A 110 7.03 -9.86 -3.07
CA THR A 110 7.81 -8.65 -2.78
C THR A 110 9.22 -9.00 -2.37
N LEU A 111 9.45 -10.03 -1.53
CA LEU A 111 10.82 -10.48 -1.21
C LEU A 111 11.64 -10.92 -2.42
N ARG A 112 10.99 -11.35 -3.50
CA ARG A 112 11.65 -11.78 -4.74
C ARG A 112 11.80 -10.65 -5.77
N SER A 113 11.06 -9.55 -5.61
CA SER A 113 10.93 -8.47 -6.62
C SER A 113 11.36 -7.08 -6.12
N THR A 114 11.46 -6.84 -4.81
CA THR A 114 12.22 -5.71 -4.28
C THR A 114 13.67 -6.14 -4.13
N ASP A 115 14.49 -5.53 -4.99
CA ASP A 115 15.72 -4.89 -4.57
C ASP A 115 16.96 -5.70 -4.27
N SER A 116 17.05 -7.00 -4.58
CA SER A 116 18.41 -7.59 -4.63
C SER A 116 19.26 -6.94 -5.74
N GLY A 117 18.64 -6.52 -6.85
CA GLY A 117 19.29 -5.73 -7.88
C GLY A 117 19.43 -4.25 -7.51
N ASP A 118 18.42 -3.66 -6.87
CA ASP A 118 18.41 -2.24 -6.50
C ASP A 118 19.41 -1.92 -5.37
N LEU A 119 19.55 -2.78 -4.36
CA LEU A 119 20.59 -2.63 -3.33
C LEU A 119 21.99 -2.73 -3.91
N LEU A 120 22.24 -3.71 -4.78
CA LEU A 120 23.55 -3.84 -5.40
C LEU A 120 23.87 -2.63 -6.30
N ASN A 121 22.90 -2.17 -7.08
CA ASN A 121 23.05 -0.96 -7.90
C ASN A 121 23.31 0.29 -7.04
N LYS A 122 22.63 0.41 -5.90
CA LYS A 122 22.85 1.50 -4.93
C LYS A 122 24.23 1.41 -4.28
N LEU A 123 24.70 0.21 -3.94
CA LEU A 123 26.04 0.00 -3.39
C LEU A 123 27.12 0.30 -4.44
N GLN A 124 26.92 -0.09 -5.69
CA GLN A 124 27.85 0.20 -6.79
C GLN A 124 27.85 1.67 -7.24
N ALA A 125 26.85 2.46 -6.83
CA ALA A 125 26.85 3.90 -7.01
C ALA A 125 27.78 4.63 -6.02
N ILE A 126 28.27 3.94 -4.99
CA ILE A 126 29.28 4.45 -4.05
C ILE A 126 30.65 4.33 -4.74
N PRO A 127 31.39 5.42 -4.95
CA PRO A 127 32.67 5.42 -5.67
C PRO A 127 33.68 4.40 -5.11
N GLU A 128 33.69 4.21 -3.79
CA GLU A 128 34.58 3.28 -3.09
C GLU A 128 34.25 1.80 -3.33
N LEU A 129 33.02 1.50 -3.75
CA LEU A 129 32.52 0.15 -4.01
C LEU A 129 32.26 -0.09 -5.51
N GLN A 130 32.50 0.92 -6.33
CA GLN A 130 32.36 0.86 -7.78
C GLN A 130 33.36 -0.16 -8.33
N ASP A 131 32.91 -1.05 -9.21
CA ASP A 131 33.69 -2.12 -9.85
C ASP A 131 34.23 -3.23 -8.91
N MET A 132 33.93 -3.19 -7.61
CA MET A 132 34.27 -4.28 -6.72
C MET A 132 33.42 -5.53 -7.01
N PRO A 133 34.01 -6.74 -6.97
CA PRO A 133 33.24 -7.97 -7.08
C PRO A 133 32.32 -8.11 -5.86
N ARG A 134 31.14 -8.69 -6.07
CA ARG A 134 30.09 -8.81 -5.03
C ARG A 134 30.58 -9.40 -3.70
N ARG A 135 31.52 -10.33 -3.78
CA ARG A 135 32.13 -10.97 -2.60
C ARG A 135 32.87 -9.96 -1.73
N ASP A 136 33.61 -9.05 -2.35
CA ASP A 136 34.45 -8.11 -1.63
C ASP A 136 33.61 -6.97 -1.06
N ILE A 137 32.56 -6.54 -1.76
CA ILE A 137 31.53 -5.64 -1.21
C ILE A 137 30.93 -6.26 0.06
N ALA A 138 30.55 -7.55 0.03
CA ALA A 138 29.98 -8.22 1.19
C ALA A 138 30.97 -8.31 2.37
N ASN A 139 32.24 -8.62 2.09
CA ASN A 139 33.28 -8.66 3.12
C ASN A 139 33.51 -7.28 3.75
N GLN A 140 33.52 -6.23 2.94
CA GLN A 140 33.72 -4.85 3.42
C GLN A 140 32.53 -4.38 4.26
N LEU A 141 31.31 -4.73 3.87
CA LEU A 141 30.09 -4.47 4.64
C LEU A 141 30.14 -5.17 6.01
N ASN A 142 30.53 -6.44 6.02
CA ASN A 142 30.70 -7.20 7.26
C ASN A 142 31.78 -6.57 8.16
N ALA A 143 32.92 -6.17 7.60
CA ALA A 143 34.00 -5.52 8.33
C ALA A 143 33.55 -4.17 8.93
N ALA A 144 32.84 -3.35 8.16
CA ALA A 144 32.29 -2.08 8.60
C ALA A 144 31.28 -2.24 9.75
N PHE A 145 30.48 -3.31 9.76
CA PHE A 145 29.60 -3.60 10.90
C PHE A 145 30.33 -4.15 12.11
N LEU A 146 31.46 -4.82 11.91
CA LEU A 146 32.26 -5.34 13.02
C LEU A 146 33.06 -4.25 13.73
N GLU A 147 33.49 -3.20 13.02
CA GLU A 147 34.30 -2.11 13.60
C GLU A 147 33.62 -1.43 14.82
N PRO A 148 32.36 -0.96 14.72
CA PRO A 148 31.65 -0.38 15.88
C PRO A 148 31.38 -1.38 17.02
N LEU A 149 31.37 -2.69 16.72
CA LEU A 149 31.14 -3.74 17.72
C LEU A 149 32.41 -4.10 18.49
N GLN A 150 33.59 -3.71 18.01
CA GLN A 150 34.86 -3.94 18.73
C GLN A 150 34.95 -3.11 20.01
N ALA A 151 34.28 -1.95 20.03
CA ALA A 151 34.29 -1.03 21.16
C ALA A 151 32.86 -0.86 21.70
N PHE A 152 32.47 -1.70 22.65
CA PHE A 152 31.19 -1.54 23.35
C PHE A 152 31.31 -0.42 24.39
N HIS A 153 30.78 0.75 24.07
CA HIS A 153 30.63 1.86 25.01
C HIS A 153 29.17 1.96 25.44
N LEU A 154 28.92 1.81 26.74
CA LEU A 154 27.62 2.14 27.31
C LEU A 154 27.36 3.62 27.05
N LEU A 155 26.28 3.93 26.35
CA LEU A 155 25.87 5.30 26.13
C LEU A 155 25.43 5.91 27.45
N ASP A 156 25.96 7.09 27.78
CA ASP A 156 25.61 7.80 29.00
C ASP A 156 24.11 8.18 28.95
N PRO A 157 23.28 7.79 29.93
CA PRO A 157 21.82 8.00 29.89
C PRO A 157 21.39 9.47 29.73
N THR A 158 22.30 10.41 30.01
CA THR A 158 22.10 11.86 29.92
C THR A 158 22.40 12.46 28.54
N THR A 159 23.10 11.74 27.66
CA THR A 159 23.51 12.26 26.34
C THR A 159 22.63 11.78 25.18
N VAL A 160 21.96 10.63 25.34
CA VAL A 160 21.07 10.09 24.31
C VAL A 160 19.67 10.66 24.47
N ARG A 161 19.40 11.81 23.85
CA ARG A 161 18.03 12.13 23.45
C ARG A 161 17.67 11.19 22.30
N VAL A 162 16.94 10.13 22.61
CA VAL A 162 16.19 9.39 21.58
C VAL A 162 15.15 10.38 21.04
N PRO A 163 15.16 10.72 19.74
CA PRO A 163 14.09 11.52 19.16
C PRO A 163 12.79 10.75 19.37
N LEU A 164 11.93 11.25 20.25
CA LEU A 164 10.55 10.82 20.29
C LEU A 164 9.93 11.28 18.96
N GLU A 165 8.92 10.57 18.45
CA GLU A 165 8.27 10.78 17.13
C GLU A 165 7.70 12.20 16.86
N ASN A 166 7.99 13.17 17.74
CA ASN A 166 7.60 14.57 17.65
C ASN A 166 8.71 15.53 17.17
N ASP A 167 9.95 15.10 16.93
CA ASP A 167 10.94 15.95 16.25
C ASP A 167 10.65 15.99 14.75
N SER A 168 9.65 16.80 14.41
CA SER A 168 9.16 17.05 13.07
C SER A 168 10.10 18.01 12.34
N ASP A 169 11.23 17.52 11.85
CA ASP A 169 11.81 18.06 10.61
C ASP A 169 11.13 17.35 9.44
N ILE A 170 9.85 17.67 9.25
CA ILE A 170 9.17 17.39 7.99
C ILE A 170 9.87 18.25 6.95
N LEU A 171 10.68 17.62 6.11
CA LEU A 171 11.11 18.17 4.83
C LEU A 171 9.85 18.64 4.09
N GLN A 172 9.60 19.95 4.12
CA GLN A 172 8.54 20.58 3.34
C GLN A 172 8.92 20.40 1.87
N LEU A 173 8.26 19.47 1.19
CA LEU A 173 8.32 19.40 -0.26
C LEU A 173 7.40 20.51 -0.82
N PRO A 174 7.87 21.28 -1.82
CA PRO A 174 7.08 22.34 -2.41
C PRO A 174 5.88 21.74 -3.12
N VAL A 175 4.71 22.28 -2.81
CA VAL A 175 3.46 22.01 -3.52
C VAL A 175 3.55 22.69 -4.88
N TYR A 176 3.55 21.91 -5.95
CA TYR A 176 3.16 22.35 -7.29
C TYR A 176 1.71 21.99 -7.54
#